data_AF-A0A2N2KZY8-F1
#
_entry.id   AF-A0A2N2KZY8-F1
#
_cell.length_a   1.000
_cell.length_b   1.000
_cell.length_c   1.000
_cell.angle_alpha   90.00
_cell.angle_beta   90.00
_cell.angle_gamma   90.00
#
_symmetry.space_group_name_H-M   'P 1'
#
loop_
_entity.id
_entity.type
_entity.pdbx_description
1 polymer ?
#
loop_
_entity_poly.entity_id
_entity_poly.type
_entity_poly.pdbx_seq_one_letter_code
_entity_poly.pdbx_strand_id
1 'polypeptide(L)'
;MLKWADEAGVQLGFIAKGKPTQNGFIESFNGKMRKECLDRHIFRNLVEARELIMNWVSHYNEERPHRSLNYMAPYEFINAYNVKANSPLQTGL
;
A
#
# COMPACT_ATOMS: atom_id res chain seq x y z
N MET A 1 20.06 -6.26 -2.48
CA MET A 1 19.01 -5.93 -1.48
C MET A 1 19.62 -5.19 -0.30
N LEU A 2 20.32 -5.84 0.64
CA LEU A 2 20.91 -5.14 1.81
C LEU A 2 21.91 -4.05 1.42
N LYS A 3 22.88 -4.39 0.54
CA LYS A 3 23.86 -3.43 0.02
C LYS A 3 23.21 -2.23 -0.68
N TRP A 4 22.22 -2.49 -1.54
CA TRP A 4 21.50 -1.41 -2.23
C TRP A 4 20.73 -0.52 -1.25
N ALA A 5 20.09 -1.10 -0.23
CA ALA A 5 19.35 -0.32 0.76
C ALA A 5 20.27 0.59 1.58
N ASP A 6 21.45 0.07 1.95
CA ASP A 6 22.50 0.85 2.62
C ASP A 6 23.01 2.00 1.73
N GLU A 7 23.36 1.70 0.47
CA GLU A 7 23.79 2.70 -0.52
C GLU A 7 22.72 3.76 -0.81
N ALA A 8 21.43 3.39 -0.74
CA ALA A 8 20.30 4.27 -0.97
C ALA A 8 19.83 5.02 0.30
N GLY A 9 20.44 4.78 1.46
CA GLY A 9 20.02 5.37 2.74
C GLY A 9 18.64 4.89 3.22
N VAL A 10 18.18 3.73 2.75
CA VAL A 10 16.88 3.14 3.11
C VAL A 10 17.03 2.30 4.38
N GLN A 11 16.39 2.73 5.47
CA GLN A 11 16.33 1.96 6.70
C GLN A 11 15.47 0.71 6.53
N LEU A 12 16.02 -0.47 6.86
CA LEU A 12 15.31 -1.73 6.81
C LEU A 12 14.60 -2.03 8.14
N GLY A 13 13.28 -2.16 8.09
CA GLY A 13 12.46 -2.62 9.22
C GLY A 13 12.10 -4.10 9.05
N PHE A 14 12.53 -4.94 10.00
CA PHE A 14 12.15 -6.36 10.05
C PHE A 14 11.01 -6.58 11.04
N ILE A 15 10.14 -7.54 10.75
CA ILE A 15 9.16 -8.00 11.74
C ILE A 15 9.86 -8.68 12.91
N ALA A 16 9.30 -8.52 14.10
CA ALA A 16 9.77 -9.19 15.29
C ALA A 16 9.50 -10.70 15.21
N LYS A 17 10.43 -11.48 15.76
CA LYS A 17 10.31 -12.95 15.81
C LYS A 17 9.01 -13.34 16.53
N GLY A 18 8.19 -14.18 15.89
CA GLY A 18 6.92 -14.62 16.45
C GLY A 18 5.80 -13.59 16.42
N LYS A 19 5.93 -12.50 15.65
CA LYS A 19 4.88 -11.46 15.49
C LYS A 19 4.36 -11.39 14.04
N PRO A 20 3.70 -12.45 13.53
CA PRO A 20 3.17 -12.46 12.16
C PRO A 20 2.16 -11.35 11.89
N THR A 21 1.46 -10.87 12.92
CA THR A 21 0.48 -9.77 12.80
C THR A 21 1.09 -8.46 12.33
N GLN A 22 2.40 -8.24 12.49
CA GLN A 22 3.08 -7.05 11.96
C GLN A 22 3.12 -7.01 10.42
N ASN A 23 2.93 -8.17 9.77
CA ASN A 23 2.91 -8.29 8.32
C ASN A 23 1.48 -8.31 7.73
N GLY A 24 0.45 -8.25 8.57
CA GLY A 24 -0.93 -8.50 8.14
C GLY A 24 -1.46 -7.54 7.06
N PHE A 25 -0.97 -6.29 7.05
CA PHE A 25 -1.37 -5.31 6.04
C PHE A 25 -0.89 -5.69 4.64
N ILE A 26 0.41 -6.00 4.49
CA ILE A 26 0.97 -6.36 3.19
C ILE A 26 0.48 -7.73 2.72
N GLU A 27 0.23 -8.66 3.65
CA GLU A 27 -0.41 -9.94 3.34
C GLU A 27 -1.83 -9.75 2.79
N SER A 28 -2.62 -8.87 3.40
CA SER A 28 -3.96 -8.54 2.91
C SER A 28 -3.94 -7.87 1.53
N PHE A 29 -2.96 -6.98 1.29
CA PHE A 29 -2.76 -6.36 -0.02
C PHE A 29 -2.39 -7.40 -1.08
N ASN A 30 -1.33 -8.17 -0.85
CA ASN A 30 -0.84 -9.19 -1.79
C ASN A 30 -1.90 -10.26 -2.09
N GLY A 31 -2.67 -10.66 -1.07
CA GLY A 31 -3.77 -11.60 -1.22
C GLY A 31 -4.88 -11.09 -2.14
N LYS A 32 -5.24 -9.79 -2.03
CA LYS A 32 -6.20 -9.16 -2.94
C LYS A 32 -5.65 -9.02 -4.35
N MET A 33 -4.42 -8.52 -4.50
CA MET A 33 -3.76 -8.38 -5.81
C MET A 33 -3.73 -9.72 -6.56
N ARG A 34 -3.36 -10.80 -5.86
CA ARG A 34 -3.37 -12.14 -6.44
C ARG A 34 -4.77 -12.52 -6.94
N LYS A 35 -5.76 -12.54 -6.05
CA LYS A 35 -7.11 -13.03 -6.37
C LYS A 35 -7.85 -12.15 -7.39
N GLU A 36 -7.61 -10.84 -7.35
CA GLU A 36 -8.41 -9.87 -8.08
C GLU A 36 -7.70 -9.32 -9.33
N CYS A 37 -6.37 -9.41 -9.41
CA CYS A 37 -5.63 -9.01 -10.59
C CYS A 37 -4.99 -10.23 -11.26
N LEU A 38 -4.08 -10.91 -10.59
CA LEU A 38 -3.22 -11.90 -11.24
C LEU A 38 -3.98 -13.16 -11.65
N ASP A 39 -4.85 -13.69 -10.79
CA ASP A 39 -5.60 -14.92 -11.05
C ASP A 39 -6.73 -14.71 -12.07
N ARG A 40 -7.09 -13.46 -12.38
CA ARG A 40 -8.16 -13.11 -13.34
C ARG A 40 -7.67 -12.87 -14.77
N HIS A 41 -6.35 -12.83 -15.00
CA HIS A 41 -5.80 -12.46 -16.29
C HIS A 41 -4.75 -13.48 -16.75
N ILE A 42 -4.78 -13.79 -18.05
CA ILE A 42 -3.66 -14.44 -18.73
C ILE A 42 -2.94 -13.32 -19.50
N PHE A 43 -1.70 -13.05 -19.14
CA PHE A 43 -0.91 -12.01 -19.80
C PHE A 43 -0.26 -12.57 -21.07
N ARG A 44 -0.45 -11.86 -22.18
CA ARG A 44 0.15 -12.20 -23.48
C ARG A 44 1.59 -11.72 -23.58
N ASN A 45 1.90 -10.60 -22.91
CA ASN A 45 3.23 -10.00 -22.87
C ASN A 45 3.42 -9.11 -21.63
N LEU A 46 4.65 -8.63 -21.44
CA LEU A 46 5.03 -7.79 -20.29
C LEU A 46 4.39 -6.40 -20.30
N VAL A 47 4.04 -5.85 -21.47
CA VAL A 47 3.42 -4.53 -21.57
C VAL A 47 2.00 -4.59 -21.02
N GLU A 48 1.22 -5.56 -21.50
CA GLU A 48 -0.14 -5.82 -21.01
C GLU A 48 -0.15 -6.13 -19.50
N ALA A 49 0.81 -6.93 -19.02
CA ALA A 49 0.93 -7.22 -17.60
C ALA A 49 1.16 -5.95 -16.77
N ARG A 50 2.05 -5.05 -17.23
CA ARG A 50 2.32 -3.78 -16.55
C ARG A 50 1.08 -2.89 -16.51
N GLU A 51 0.38 -2.75 -17.63
CA GLU A 51 -0.83 -1.93 -17.73
C GLU A 51 -1.92 -2.43 -16.78
N LEU A 52 -2.23 -3.73 -16.80
CA LEU A 52 -3.26 -4.32 -15.93
C LEU A 52 -2.90 -4.21 -14.44
N ILE A 53 -1.63 -4.45 -14.09
CA ILE A 53 -1.15 -4.30 -12.72
C ILE A 53 -1.23 -2.85 -12.27
N MET A 54 -0.77 -1.89 -13.08
CA MET A 54 -0.82 -0.47 -12.74
C MET A 54 -2.25 0.02 -12.58
N ASN A 55 -3.17 -0.38 -13.47
CA ASN A 55 -4.58 -0.05 -13.36
C ASN A 55 -5.19 -0.60 -12.05
N TRP A 56 -4.86 -1.84 -11.68
CA TRP A 56 -5.33 -2.41 -10.42
C TRP A 56 -4.77 -1.67 -9.19
N VAL A 57 -3.49 -1.28 -9.23
CA VAL A 57 -2.86 -0.48 -8.16
C VAL A 57 -3.49 0.91 -8.05
N SER A 58 -3.75 1.58 -9.18
CA SER A 58 -4.43 2.87 -9.23
C SER A 58 -5.80 2.76 -8.57
N HIS A 59 -6.62 1.79 -9.00
CA HIS A 59 -7.94 1.54 -8.42
C HIS A 59 -7.87 1.25 -6.91
N TYR A 60 -6.91 0.42 -6.47
CA TYR A 60 -6.74 0.12 -5.05
C TYR A 60 -6.42 1.38 -4.23
N ASN A 61 -5.55 2.25 -4.73
CA ASN A 61 -5.08 3.42 -3.99
C ASN A 61 -6.01 4.63 -4.06
N GLU A 62 -6.72 4.79 -5.17
CA GLU A 62 -7.46 6.03 -5.46
C GLU A 62 -8.97 5.86 -5.31
N GLU A 63 -9.51 4.65 -5.51
CA GLU A 63 -10.96 4.43 -5.59
C GLU A 63 -11.49 3.47 -4.53
N ARG A 64 -10.70 2.46 -4.12
CA ARG A 64 -11.21 1.37 -3.28
C ARG A 64 -11.48 1.85 -1.85
N PRO A 65 -12.70 1.70 -1.30
CA PRO A 65 -12.97 2.01 0.09
C PRO A 65 -12.40 0.95 1.05
N HIS A 66 -11.69 1.38 2.09
CA HIS A 66 -11.15 0.50 3.12
C HIS A 66 -11.87 0.68 4.46
N ARG A 67 -12.47 -0.39 4.99
CA ARG A 67 -13.16 -0.35 6.30
C ARG A 67 -12.25 0.17 7.42
N SER A 68 -10.97 -0.20 7.44
CA SER A 68 -10.00 0.28 8.42
C SER A 68 -9.68 1.77 8.31
N LEU A 69 -10.02 2.39 7.19
CA LEU A 69 -9.83 3.82 6.90
C LEU A 69 -11.18 4.57 6.87
N ASN A 70 -12.18 4.12 7.62
CA ASN A 70 -13.54 4.68 7.62
C ASN A 70 -14.16 4.75 6.20
N TYR A 71 -13.90 3.73 5.38
CA TYR A 71 -14.35 3.62 4.00
C TYR A 71 -13.76 4.68 3.04
N MET A 72 -12.69 5.37 3.42
CA MET A 72 -11.89 6.17 2.50
C MET A 72 -10.99 5.29 1.63
N ALA A 73 -10.66 5.78 0.44
CA ALA A 73 -9.54 5.25 -0.33
C ALA A 73 -8.19 5.62 0.33
N PRO A 74 -7.12 4.84 0.10
CA PRO A 74 -5.82 5.11 0.70
C PRO A 74 -5.29 6.52 0.42
N TYR A 75 -5.47 7.03 -0.80
CA TYR A 75 -5.03 8.37 -1.18
C TYR A 75 -5.83 9.46 -0.47
N GLU A 76 -7.16 9.30 -0.37
CA GLU A 76 -8.02 10.21 0.40
C GLU A 76 -7.60 10.27 1.87
N PHE A 77 -7.33 9.11 2.48
CA PHE A 77 -6.88 9.02 3.86
C PHE A 77 -5.55 9.75 4.08
N ILE A 78 -4.56 9.54 3.21
CA ILE A 78 -3.25 10.20 3.31
C ILE A 78 -3.39 11.72 3.13
N ASN A 79 -4.20 12.17 2.18
CA ASN A 79 -4.46 13.61 1.99
C ASN A 79 -5.09 14.24 3.23
N ALA A 80 -6.12 13.60 3.80
CA ALA A 80 -6.76 14.06 5.03
C ALA A 80 -5.80 14.04 6.23
N TYR A 81 -4.94 13.03 6.33
CA TYR A 81 -3.91 12.94 7.37
C TYR A 81 -2.88 14.06 7.25
N ASN A 82 -2.37 14.33 6.05
CA ASN A 82 -1.39 15.38 5.80
C ASN A 82 -1.95 16.78 6.08
N VAL A 83 -3.23 17.03 5.74
CA VAL A 83 -3.90 18.29 6.09
C VAL A 83 -3.98 18.46 7.61
N LYS A 84 -4.29 17.39 8.36
CA LYS A 84 -4.31 17.43 9.83
C LYS A 84 -2.92 17.65 10.42
N ALA A 85 -1.92 16.93 9.92
CA ALA A 85 -0.53 17.03 10.40
C ALA A 85 0.09 18.42 10.15
N ASN A 86 -0.32 19.09 9.06
CA ASN A 86 0.16 20.43 8.69
C ASN A 86 -0.79 21.57 9.14
N SER A 87 -1.83 21.27 9.92
CA SER A 87 -2.74 22.30 10.45
C SER A 87 -2.10 22.99 11.66
N PRO A 88 -2.08 24.34 11.74
CA PRO A 88 -1.45 25.09 12.83
C PRO A 88 -2.17 25.00 14.18
N LEU A 89 -3.15 24.11 14.34
CA LEU A 89 -3.91 23.93 15.59
C LEU A 89 -3.89 22.47 16.04
N GLN A 90 -2.77 22.05 16.65
CA GLN A 90 -2.75 21.04 17.71
C GLN A 90 -1.72 21.39 18.79
N THR A 91 -1.93 22.52 19.46
CA THR A 91 -1.59 22.68 20.89
C THR A 91 -2.90 22.89 21.64
N GLY A 92 -3.42 21.84 22.26
CA GLY A 92 -4.71 21.94 22.95
C GLY A 92 -5.24 20.62 23.51
N LEU A 93 -4.46 20.02 24.41
CA LEU A 93 -4.78 19.16 25.57
C LEU A 93 -3.75 18.04 25.74
#